data_AF-G6AJX7-F1
#
_entry.id   AF-G6AJX7-F1
#
_cell.length_a   1.000
_cell.length_b   1.000
_cell.length_c   1.000
_cell.angle_alpha   90.00
_cell.angle_beta   90.00
_cell.angle_gamma   90.00
#
_symmetry.space_group_name_H-M   'P 1'
#
loop_
_entity.id
_entity.type
_entity.pdbx_description
1 polymer ?
#
loop_
_entity_poly.entity_id
_entity_poly.type
_entity_poly.pdbx_seq_one_letter_code
_entity_poly.pdbx_strand_id
1 'polypeptide(L)'
;MKKILLLSVFCLFSFLNMHAMKEITGEFQPWDANCQVNGNTINFLGEWNGITFKFYDEEGCIFEAGTDLSAFDMLVLKMSDVSCLFKIKTEYTDGNAQQDAWGAEKNMQPGALIVGIPLNAEHKNMVKDFFLQSSDYPGSITVEKVLACTKAEYEQLLQENPAKTFNLTLKKVNEGGGTSYNADTHTITIQDNGSHKGWFFNDQFRDFSAFDSFVMEFQTATENGGEIGIEYDEGSNTTQSFEAGTSRIIVPLSANKNHLRQVYIKGDAGNSYILKVASFTTNKATTGINSINTSKGQDNGQETYYTIDGKRLKKPVHGINIQRKNGVIRKVLIK
;
A
#
# COMPACT_ATOMS: atom_id res chain seq x y z
N MET A 1 -5.01 26.78 -58.52
CA MET A 1 -6.31 26.20 -58.08
C MET A 1 -6.03 24.79 -57.59
N LYS A 2 -5.72 24.61 -56.30
CA LYS A 2 -6.64 24.23 -55.20
C LYS A 2 -7.41 22.93 -55.47
N LYS A 3 -7.01 21.85 -54.79
CA LYS A 3 -7.86 20.92 -54.02
C LYS A 3 -6.94 20.10 -53.10
N ILE A 4 -6.75 20.61 -51.88
CA ILE A 4 -6.22 19.82 -50.76
C ILE A 4 -7.40 18.97 -50.29
N LEU A 5 -7.23 17.64 -50.34
CA LEU A 5 -8.18 16.67 -49.83
C LEU A 5 -8.17 16.77 -48.31
N LEU A 6 -9.21 17.36 -47.71
CA LEU A 6 -9.41 17.36 -46.27
C LEU A 6 -9.96 15.98 -45.89
N LEU A 7 -9.10 15.08 -45.42
CA LEU A 7 -9.52 13.84 -44.78
C LEU A 7 -10.09 14.21 -43.40
N SER A 8 -11.39 14.41 -43.33
CA SER A 8 -12.12 14.54 -42.06
C SER A 8 -12.13 13.18 -41.37
N VAL A 9 -11.21 12.98 -40.42
CA VAL A 9 -11.28 11.91 -39.42
C VAL A 9 -12.45 12.27 -38.50
N PHE A 10 -13.63 11.71 -38.79
CA PHE A 10 -14.68 11.56 -37.79
C PHE A 10 -14.19 10.50 -36.79
N CYS A 11 -13.45 10.93 -35.77
CA CYS A 11 -13.46 10.21 -34.52
C CYS A 11 -14.89 10.32 -33.99
N LEU A 12 -15.70 9.29 -34.23
CA LEU A 12 -16.89 9.03 -33.44
C LEU A 12 -16.41 8.99 -31.98
N PHE A 13 -16.59 10.08 -31.26
CA PHE A 13 -16.75 10.01 -29.82
C PHE A 13 -18.07 9.28 -29.61
N SER A 14 -17.97 7.96 -29.43
CA SER A 14 -19.01 7.21 -28.75
C SER A 14 -19.18 7.89 -27.41
N PHE A 15 -20.23 8.72 -27.26
CA PHE A 15 -20.72 9.11 -25.95
C PHE A 15 -21.18 7.83 -25.28
N LEU A 16 -20.26 7.12 -24.64
CA LEU A 16 -20.62 6.18 -23.59
C LEU A 16 -21.47 7.00 -22.63
N ASN A 17 -22.70 6.56 -22.37
CA ASN A 17 -23.45 7.00 -21.21
C ASN A 17 -22.61 6.59 -19.99
N MET A 18 -21.64 7.43 -19.62
CA MET A 18 -20.93 7.32 -18.37
C MET A 18 -21.97 7.62 -17.30
N HIS A 19 -22.51 6.58 -16.67
CA HIS A 19 -23.13 6.77 -15.37
C HIS A 19 -22.02 7.27 -14.47
N ALA A 20 -22.04 8.56 -14.13
CA ALA A 20 -21.05 9.12 -13.22
C ALA A 20 -20.98 8.24 -11.96
N MET A 21 -19.78 7.80 -11.61
CA MET A 21 -19.52 7.03 -10.39
C MET A 21 -20.35 7.58 -9.23
N LYS A 22 -21.14 6.71 -8.61
CA LYS A 22 -22.05 7.08 -7.53
C LYS A 22 -21.38 6.80 -6.20
N GLU A 23 -21.25 7.82 -5.37
CA GLU A 23 -20.92 7.61 -3.97
C GLU A 23 -22.12 6.98 -3.25
N ILE A 24 -21.85 5.91 -2.52
CA ILE A 24 -22.86 5.16 -1.79
C ILE A 24 -22.94 5.69 -0.38
N THR A 25 -24.14 6.10 0.02
CA THR A 25 -24.43 6.50 1.40
C THR A 25 -24.54 5.26 2.28
N GLY A 26 -23.88 5.30 3.42
CA GLY A 26 -23.91 4.21 4.38
C GLY A 26 -22.90 4.39 5.49
N GLU A 27 -22.88 3.40 6.39
CA GLU A 27 -22.04 3.43 7.58
C GLU A 27 -21.39 2.07 7.83
N PHE A 28 -20.14 2.11 8.30
CA PHE A 28 -19.42 0.92 8.71
C PHE A 28 -19.81 0.51 10.14
N GLN A 29 -20.31 -0.72 10.28
CA GLN A 29 -20.75 -1.32 11.54
C GLN A 29 -19.87 -2.52 11.90
N PRO A 30 -18.98 -2.38 12.91
CA PRO A 30 -18.15 -3.48 13.40
C PRO A 30 -18.97 -4.70 13.79
N TRP A 31 -18.46 -5.91 13.50
CA TRP A 31 -19.13 -7.13 13.96
C TRP A 31 -19.02 -7.32 15.48
N ASP A 32 -17.93 -6.83 16.07
CA ASP A 32 -17.66 -6.90 17.50
C ASP A 32 -16.69 -5.78 17.95
N ALA A 33 -16.27 -5.83 19.22
CA ALA A 33 -15.37 -4.86 19.82
C ALA A 33 -13.92 -4.89 19.30
N ASN A 34 -13.55 -5.89 18.49
CA ASN A 34 -12.21 -6.04 17.92
C ASN A 34 -12.06 -5.30 16.59
N CYS A 35 -13.10 -4.60 16.14
CA CYS A 35 -13.02 -3.62 15.06
C CYS A 35 -13.60 -2.27 15.53
N GLN A 36 -12.92 -1.17 15.22
CA GLN A 36 -13.31 0.16 15.65
C GLN A 36 -13.31 1.15 14.50
N VAL A 37 -14.31 2.02 14.44
CA VAL A 37 -14.40 3.12 13.47
C VAL A 37 -14.09 4.43 14.18
N ASN A 38 -13.03 5.10 13.75
CA ASN A 38 -12.58 6.38 14.27
C ASN A 38 -12.58 7.41 13.13
N GLY A 39 -13.64 8.19 13.03
CA GLY A 39 -13.88 9.05 11.86
C GLY A 39 -14.04 8.18 10.60
N ASN A 40 -13.19 8.42 9.60
CA ASN A 40 -13.15 7.62 8.37
C ASN A 40 -12.11 6.48 8.41
N THR A 41 -11.52 6.19 9.57
CA THR A 41 -10.50 5.14 9.72
C THR A 41 -11.07 3.93 10.45
N ILE A 42 -11.00 2.78 9.79
CA ILE A 42 -11.34 1.47 10.34
C ILE A 42 -10.07 0.88 10.96
N ASN A 43 -10.15 0.41 12.20
CA ASN A 43 -9.07 -0.25 12.91
C ASN A 43 -9.46 -1.70 13.22
N PHE A 44 -8.70 -2.64 12.69
CA PHE A 44 -8.78 -4.05 13.08
C PHE A 44 -7.77 -4.30 14.20
N LEU A 45 -8.27 -4.73 15.35
CA LEU A 45 -7.46 -4.93 16.57
C LEU A 45 -6.86 -6.33 16.65
N GLY A 46 -7.35 -7.27 15.85
CA GLY A 46 -6.89 -8.65 15.79
C GLY A 46 -6.91 -9.21 14.37
N GLU A 47 -6.87 -10.53 14.31
CA GLU A 47 -6.92 -11.29 13.05
C GLU A 47 -8.37 -11.61 12.70
N TRP A 48 -8.70 -11.63 11.41
CA TRP A 48 -10.01 -12.08 10.89
C TRP A 48 -11.22 -11.30 11.42
N ASN A 49 -10.98 -10.14 12.02
CA ASN A 49 -12.03 -9.22 12.44
C ASN A 49 -12.60 -8.50 11.22
N GLY A 50 -13.91 -8.25 11.25
CA GLY A 50 -14.61 -7.66 10.13
C GLY A 50 -15.63 -6.61 10.53
N ILE A 51 -16.10 -5.95 9.49
CA ILE A 51 -16.98 -4.80 9.56
C ILE A 51 -17.87 -4.77 8.34
N THR A 52 -19.14 -4.43 8.52
CA THR A 52 -20.09 -4.34 7.42
C THR A 52 -20.39 -2.90 7.10
N PHE A 53 -20.27 -2.51 5.84
CA PHE A 53 -20.85 -1.28 5.33
C PHE A 53 -22.35 -1.52 5.07
N LYS A 54 -23.19 -0.87 5.88
CA LYS A 54 -24.65 -0.88 5.73
C LYS A 54 -25.07 0.25 4.81
N PHE A 55 -25.92 -0.07 3.84
CA PHE A 55 -26.45 0.87 2.85
C PHE A 55 -27.61 1.68 3.43
N TYR A 56 -27.64 2.98 3.12
CA TYR A 56 -28.67 3.90 3.58
C TYR A 56 -29.31 4.63 2.39
N ASP A 57 -30.61 4.89 2.48
CA ASP A 57 -31.36 5.81 1.63
C ASP A 57 -31.94 6.99 2.45
N GLU A 58 -32.92 7.69 1.88
CA GLU A 58 -33.61 8.81 2.55
C GLU A 58 -34.46 8.37 3.75
N GLU A 59 -34.86 7.09 3.82
CA GLU A 59 -35.69 6.52 4.89
C GLU A 59 -34.86 5.81 5.96
N GLY A 60 -33.60 5.46 5.67
CA GLY A 60 -32.63 4.93 6.62
C GLY A 60 -31.89 3.70 6.10
N CYS A 61 -31.54 2.77 6.98
CA CYS A 61 -30.81 1.56 6.62
C CYS A 61 -31.70 0.57 5.84
N ILE A 62 -31.25 0.11 4.67
CA ILE A 62 -32.03 -0.69 3.70
C ILE A 62 -31.85 -2.21 3.89
N PHE A 63 -31.36 -2.63 5.08
CA PHE A 63 -30.78 -3.96 5.34
C PHE A 63 -31.54 -5.15 4.71
N GLU A 64 -32.83 -5.35 5.01
CA GLU A 64 -33.54 -6.55 4.53
C GLU A 64 -34.10 -6.42 3.11
N ALA A 65 -34.35 -5.19 2.65
CA ALA A 65 -34.92 -4.94 1.33
C ALA A 65 -33.87 -5.03 0.21
N GLY A 66 -32.59 -4.85 0.54
CA GLY A 66 -31.51 -4.80 -0.43
C GLY A 66 -31.45 -3.47 -1.16
N THR A 67 -30.28 -3.17 -1.71
CA THR A 67 -29.97 -1.93 -2.42
C THR A 67 -29.95 -2.19 -3.92
N ASP A 68 -30.70 -1.37 -4.67
CA ASP A 68 -30.69 -1.44 -6.13
C ASP A 68 -29.46 -0.75 -6.72
N LEU A 69 -28.52 -1.55 -7.21
CA LEU A 69 -27.31 -1.13 -7.92
C LEU A 69 -27.31 -1.61 -9.38
N SER A 70 -28.48 -1.86 -9.98
CA SER A 70 -28.61 -2.39 -11.34
C SER A 70 -27.94 -1.54 -12.43
N ALA A 71 -27.76 -0.25 -12.19
CA ALA A 71 -27.09 0.66 -13.11
C ALA A 71 -25.54 0.52 -13.11
N PHE A 72 -24.97 -0.26 -12.21
CA PHE A 72 -23.52 -0.35 -12.00
C PHE A 72 -22.99 -1.77 -12.19
N ASP A 73 -21.68 -1.92 -12.33
CA ASP A 73 -21.02 -3.22 -12.46
C ASP A 73 -20.18 -3.58 -11.23
N MET A 74 -19.69 -2.56 -10.54
CA MET A 74 -18.68 -2.70 -9.50
C MET A 74 -19.13 -1.95 -8.25
N LEU A 75 -18.87 -2.55 -7.09
CA LEU A 75 -18.79 -1.83 -5.82
C LEU A 75 -17.32 -1.66 -5.45
N VAL A 76 -16.91 -0.44 -5.10
CA VAL A 76 -15.52 -0.04 -4.98
C VAL A 76 -15.28 0.66 -3.65
N LEU A 77 -14.27 0.21 -2.93
CA LEU A 77 -13.70 0.88 -1.77
C LEU A 77 -12.52 1.74 -2.22
N LYS A 78 -12.62 3.06 -2.02
CA LYS A 78 -11.52 4.01 -2.22
C LYS A 78 -10.94 4.39 -0.87
N MET A 79 -9.61 4.31 -0.75
CA MET A 79 -8.86 4.53 0.48
C MET A 79 -7.76 5.55 0.26
N SER A 80 -7.33 6.19 1.34
CA SER A 80 -6.15 7.08 1.33
C SER A 80 -4.94 6.45 2.03
N ASP A 81 -5.16 5.49 2.91
CA ASP A 81 -4.11 4.74 3.59
C ASP A 81 -4.56 3.33 3.99
N VAL A 82 -3.62 2.38 4.01
CA VAL A 82 -3.85 0.98 4.38
C VAL A 82 -2.59 0.35 4.95
N SER A 83 -2.72 -0.30 6.11
CA SER A 83 -1.60 -0.93 6.82
C SER A 83 -1.77 -2.44 7.09
N CYS A 84 -2.89 -3.02 6.65
CA CYS A 84 -3.17 -4.44 6.76
C CYS A 84 -3.63 -5.01 5.42
N LEU A 85 -3.64 -6.34 5.35
CA LEU A 85 -4.26 -7.07 4.27
C LEU A 85 -5.69 -7.40 4.68
N PHE A 86 -6.61 -7.30 3.72
CA PHE A 86 -8.02 -7.57 3.96
C PHE A 86 -8.69 -8.09 2.69
N LYS A 87 -9.85 -8.69 2.88
CA LYS A 87 -10.76 -9.06 1.80
C LYS A 87 -12.01 -8.21 1.84
N ILE A 88 -12.65 -8.08 0.68
CA ILE A 88 -13.99 -7.51 0.54
C ILE A 88 -14.95 -8.59 0.06
N LYS A 89 -16.20 -8.52 0.51
CA LYS A 89 -17.28 -9.39 0.03
C LYS A 89 -18.59 -8.63 -0.09
N THR A 90 -19.40 -9.06 -1.04
CA THR A 90 -20.79 -8.64 -1.20
C THR A 90 -21.71 -9.78 -0.78
N GLU A 91 -22.82 -9.44 -0.14
CA GLU A 91 -23.90 -10.35 0.17
C GLU A 91 -25.21 -9.78 -0.38
N TYR A 92 -26.17 -10.66 -0.64
CA TYR A 92 -27.45 -10.31 -1.27
C TYR A 92 -28.62 -10.84 -0.42
N THR A 93 -29.82 -10.34 -0.71
CA THR A 93 -31.07 -10.77 -0.10
C THR A 93 -32.10 -11.08 -1.18
N ASP A 94 -33.04 -11.97 -0.92
CA ASP A 94 -34.23 -12.15 -1.76
C ASP A 94 -35.44 -11.30 -1.29
N GLY A 95 -35.21 -10.43 -0.29
CA GLY A 95 -36.21 -9.64 0.41
C GLY A 95 -36.74 -10.31 1.69
N ASN A 96 -36.38 -11.56 1.96
CA ASN A 96 -36.75 -12.30 3.17
C ASN A 96 -35.53 -12.88 3.90
N ALA A 97 -34.53 -13.35 3.16
CA ALA A 97 -33.36 -14.01 3.70
C ALA A 97 -32.09 -13.66 2.92
N GLN A 98 -30.96 -13.76 3.61
CA GLN A 98 -29.64 -13.63 3.01
C GLN A 98 -29.35 -14.78 2.03
N GLN A 99 -28.71 -14.44 0.91
CA GLN A 99 -28.39 -15.35 -0.18
C GLN A 99 -26.88 -15.35 -0.42
N ASP A 100 -26.15 -16.14 0.37
CA ASP A 100 -24.68 -16.19 0.33
C ASP A 100 -24.13 -16.63 -1.04
N ALA A 101 -24.85 -17.52 -1.73
CA ALA A 101 -24.46 -18.05 -3.03
C ALA A 101 -24.45 -16.99 -4.15
N TRP A 102 -25.11 -15.84 -3.94
CA TRP A 102 -25.11 -14.74 -4.90
C TRP A 102 -23.93 -13.79 -4.70
N GLY A 103 -23.28 -13.89 -3.53
CA GLY A 103 -22.14 -13.09 -3.14
C GLY A 103 -20.86 -13.41 -3.90
N ALA A 104 -19.93 -12.47 -3.83
CA ALA A 104 -18.56 -12.68 -4.27
C ALA A 104 -17.61 -12.25 -3.15
N GLU A 105 -16.41 -12.83 -3.12
CA GLU A 105 -15.31 -12.44 -2.23
C GLU A 105 -14.06 -12.11 -3.06
N LYS A 106 -13.30 -11.11 -2.64
CA LYS A 106 -12.05 -10.74 -3.28
C LYS A 106 -11.02 -10.23 -2.27
N ASN A 107 -9.81 -10.75 -2.37
CA ASN A 107 -8.66 -10.26 -1.62
C ASN A 107 -8.17 -8.93 -2.19
N MET A 108 -7.75 -8.01 -1.31
CA MET A 108 -7.02 -6.84 -1.76
C MET A 108 -5.68 -7.24 -2.36
N GLN A 109 -5.19 -6.41 -3.28
CA GLN A 109 -3.78 -6.42 -3.66
C GLN A 109 -2.98 -5.59 -2.65
N PRO A 110 -1.84 -6.05 -2.12
CA PRO A 110 -1.01 -5.30 -1.18
C PRO A 110 -0.74 -3.87 -1.64
N GLY A 111 -1.01 -2.88 -0.77
CA GLY A 111 -0.88 -1.44 -1.03
C GLY A 111 -1.82 -0.84 -2.07
N ALA A 112 -2.83 -1.57 -2.54
CA ALA A 112 -3.89 -0.98 -3.36
C ALA A 112 -4.71 0.02 -2.53
N LEU A 113 -4.91 1.22 -3.09
CA LEU A 113 -5.81 2.24 -2.55
C LEU A 113 -7.23 2.18 -3.15
N ILE A 114 -7.41 1.36 -4.18
CA ILE A 114 -8.67 1.11 -4.84
C ILE A 114 -8.90 -0.41 -4.86
N VAL A 115 -9.96 -0.87 -4.21
CA VAL A 115 -10.35 -2.30 -4.22
C VAL A 115 -11.81 -2.39 -4.64
N GLY A 116 -12.09 -3.12 -5.71
CA GLY A 116 -13.44 -3.25 -6.26
C GLY A 116 -13.83 -4.71 -6.46
N ILE A 117 -15.11 -4.99 -6.25
CA ILE A 117 -15.73 -6.31 -6.40
C ILE A 117 -16.88 -6.24 -7.42
N PRO A 118 -16.97 -7.19 -8.37
CA PRO A 118 -18.06 -7.20 -9.33
C PRO A 118 -19.40 -7.50 -8.64
N LEU A 119 -20.44 -6.81 -9.07
CA LEU A 119 -21.81 -7.10 -8.68
C LEU A 119 -22.35 -8.29 -9.48
N ASN A 120 -23.18 -9.11 -8.85
CA ASN A 120 -23.83 -10.25 -9.46
C ASN A 120 -24.84 -9.78 -10.51
N ALA A 121 -24.62 -10.09 -11.79
CA ALA A 121 -25.42 -9.60 -12.91
C ALA A 121 -26.92 -9.88 -12.81
N GLU A 122 -27.33 -10.96 -12.14
CA GLU A 122 -28.73 -11.37 -12.01
C GLU A 122 -29.40 -10.77 -10.77
N HIS A 123 -28.61 -10.27 -9.81
CA HIS A 123 -29.08 -9.87 -8.47
C HIS A 123 -28.60 -8.47 -8.06
N LYS A 124 -28.10 -7.65 -8.99
CA LYS A 124 -27.62 -6.28 -8.71
C LYS A 124 -28.67 -5.37 -8.05
N ASN A 125 -29.95 -5.71 -8.16
CA ASN A 125 -31.06 -5.00 -7.55
C ASN A 125 -31.27 -5.33 -6.05
N MET A 126 -30.57 -6.32 -5.49
CA MET A 126 -30.79 -6.82 -4.14
C MET A 126 -29.50 -6.92 -3.31
N VAL A 127 -28.59 -5.95 -3.45
CA VAL A 127 -27.32 -5.94 -2.71
C VAL A 127 -27.58 -5.63 -1.24
N LYS A 128 -27.30 -6.58 -0.36
CA LYS A 128 -27.61 -6.49 1.07
C LYS A 128 -26.48 -5.83 1.85
N ASP A 129 -25.29 -6.39 1.74
CA ASP A 129 -24.14 -6.04 2.58
C ASP A 129 -22.85 -5.96 1.78
N PHE A 130 -21.97 -5.05 2.18
CA PHE A 130 -20.60 -4.97 1.71
C PHE A 130 -19.65 -4.98 2.89
N PHE A 131 -18.90 -6.06 3.09
CA PHE A 131 -18.05 -6.18 4.26
C PHE A 131 -16.57 -6.20 3.93
N LEU A 132 -15.78 -5.77 4.90
CA LEU A 132 -14.34 -5.84 4.91
C LEU A 132 -13.93 -6.77 6.06
N GLN A 133 -12.97 -7.65 5.82
CA GLN A 133 -12.41 -8.53 6.85
C GLN A 133 -10.89 -8.53 6.77
N SER A 134 -10.23 -8.22 7.89
CA SER A 134 -8.78 -8.30 8.03
C SER A 134 -8.24 -9.73 7.88
N SER A 135 -6.95 -9.85 7.52
CA SER A 135 -6.21 -11.11 7.51
C SER A 135 -5.60 -11.41 8.89
N ASP A 136 -4.46 -12.12 8.93
CA ASP A 136 -3.74 -12.53 10.15
C ASP A 136 -3.00 -11.39 10.90
N TYR A 137 -3.29 -10.14 10.55
CA TYR A 137 -2.61 -9.00 11.18
C TYR A 137 -3.56 -7.85 11.48
N PRO A 138 -3.44 -7.25 12.69
CA PRO A 138 -4.13 -6.02 13.00
C PRO A 138 -3.58 -4.88 12.13
N GLY A 139 -4.43 -3.90 11.86
CA GLY A 139 -4.02 -2.72 11.11
C GLY A 139 -5.18 -1.76 10.91
N SER A 140 -4.99 -0.82 10.00
CA SER A 140 -5.99 0.20 9.73
C SER A 140 -6.18 0.43 8.25
N ILE A 141 -7.39 0.89 7.92
CA ILE A 141 -7.79 1.36 6.60
C ILE A 141 -8.41 2.73 6.79
N THR A 142 -7.89 3.75 6.10
CA THR A 142 -8.55 5.06 6.02
C THR A 142 -9.36 5.12 4.74
N VAL A 143 -10.68 5.07 4.89
CA VAL A 143 -11.64 5.06 3.78
C VAL A 143 -11.90 6.50 3.34
N GLU A 144 -11.84 6.74 2.04
CA GLU A 144 -12.33 8.00 1.46
C GLU A 144 -13.79 7.85 1.07
N LYS A 145 -14.13 6.80 0.29
CA LYS A 145 -15.45 6.62 -0.31
C LYS A 145 -15.77 5.14 -0.54
N VAL A 146 -17.05 4.81 -0.48
CA VAL A 146 -17.62 3.62 -1.13
C VAL A 146 -18.35 4.08 -2.38
N LEU A 147 -18.05 3.48 -3.52
CA LEU A 147 -18.53 3.90 -4.83
C LEU A 147 -19.19 2.74 -5.56
N ALA A 148 -20.23 3.00 -6.34
CA ALA A 148 -20.70 2.11 -7.40
C ALA A 148 -20.37 2.73 -8.77
N CYS A 149 -19.85 1.92 -9.68
CA CYS A 149 -19.41 2.39 -11.00
C CYS A 149 -19.48 1.29 -12.07
N THR A 150 -19.30 1.69 -13.32
CA THR A 150 -19.12 0.74 -14.43
C THR A 150 -17.75 0.06 -14.35
N LYS A 151 -17.58 -1.07 -15.05
CA LYS A 151 -16.29 -1.76 -15.10
C LYS A 151 -15.17 -0.88 -15.69
N ALA A 152 -15.48 -0.09 -16.72
CA ALA A 152 -14.52 0.79 -17.37
C ALA A 152 -14.02 1.91 -16.44
N GLU A 153 -14.90 2.49 -15.63
CA GLU A 153 -14.52 3.50 -14.63
C GLU A 153 -13.65 2.90 -13.52
N TYR A 154 -13.97 1.67 -13.07
CA TYR A 154 -13.12 0.96 -12.12
C TYR A 154 -11.70 0.73 -12.68
N GLU A 155 -11.59 0.30 -13.94
CA GLU A 155 -10.30 0.12 -14.62
C GLU A 155 -9.52 1.45 -14.72
N GLN A 156 -10.21 2.56 -14.99
CA GLN A 156 -9.61 3.90 -14.95
C GLN A 156 -9.11 4.26 -13.55
N LEU A 157 -9.91 4.04 -12.50
CA LEU A 157 -9.50 4.30 -11.12
C LEU A 157 -8.23 3.52 -10.74
N LEU A 158 -8.10 2.26 -11.16
CA LEU A 158 -6.90 1.46 -10.93
C LEU A 158 -5.66 2.06 -11.62
N GLN A 159 -5.81 2.53 -12.87
CA GLN A 159 -4.71 3.14 -13.62
C GLN A 159 -4.25 4.47 -13.02
N GLU A 160 -5.18 5.28 -12.51
CA GLU A 160 -4.91 6.58 -11.89
C GLU A 160 -4.31 6.44 -10.47
N ASN A 161 -4.56 5.32 -9.81
CA ASN A 161 -4.17 5.08 -8.42
C ASN A 161 -3.30 3.80 -8.28
N PRO A 162 -2.16 3.70 -8.99
CA PRO A 162 -1.29 2.55 -8.86
C PRO A 162 -0.69 2.47 -7.46
N ALA A 163 -0.53 1.26 -6.93
CA ALA A 163 0.18 1.03 -5.68
C ALA A 163 1.62 1.58 -5.78
N LYS A 164 2.04 2.35 -4.78
CA LYS A 164 3.39 2.95 -4.74
C LYS A 164 4.19 2.47 -3.54
N THR A 165 3.51 2.41 -2.40
CA THR A 165 4.05 1.99 -1.12
C THR A 165 3.00 1.15 -0.40
N PHE A 166 3.45 0.13 0.33
CA PHE A 166 2.63 -0.59 1.30
C PHE A 166 3.38 -0.65 2.62
N ASN A 167 2.87 0.02 3.65
CA ASN A 167 3.47 -0.01 4.98
C ASN A 167 2.96 -1.22 5.74
N LEU A 168 3.87 -2.05 6.23
CA LEU A 168 3.50 -3.13 7.12
C LEU A 168 3.18 -2.57 8.51
N THR A 169 2.19 -3.17 9.15
CA THR A 169 1.87 -2.88 10.55
C THR A 169 3.06 -3.19 11.45
N LEU A 170 3.38 -2.25 12.34
CA LEU A 170 4.29 -2.49 13.46
C LEU A 170 3.50 -2.84 14.75
N LYS A 171 2.17 -2.91 14.70
CA LYS A 171 1.38 -3.36 15.87
C LYS A 171 1.61 -4.85 16.17
N LYS A 172 2.04 -5.63 15.17
CA LYS A 172 2.31 -7.06 15.31
C LYS A 172 3.38 -7.51 14.30
N VAL A 173 4.38 -8.23 14.81
CA VAL A 173 5.41 -8.94 14.04
C VAL A 173 5.51 -10.33 14.66
N ASN A 174 4.90 -11.33 14.01
CA ASN A 174 4.58 -12.61 14.64
C ASN A 174 5.48 -13.77 14.20
N GLU A 175 6.08 -13.70 13.02
CA GLU A 175 6.82 -14.82 12.44
C GLU A 175 8.21 -14.96 13.04
N GLY A 176 8.71 -16.19 13.13
CA GLY A 176 10.05 -16.53 13.59
C GLY A 176 10.13 -16.90 15.07
N GLY A 177 10.96 -17.91 15.36
CA GLY A 177 11.29 -18.41 16.71
C GLY A 177 12.67 -17.95 17.17
N GLY A 178 12.96 -18.10 18.47
CA GLY A 178 14.22 -17.65 19.08
C GLY A 178 14.40 -16.13 19.06
N THR A 179 13.28 -15.39 19.04
CA THR A 179 13.21 -13.93 18.98
C THR A 179 11.97 -13.42 19.72
N SER A 180 11.98 -12.14 20.12
CA SER A 180 10.83 -11.45 20.70
C SER A 180 10.53 -10.15 19.98
N TYR A 181 9.27 -9.71 20.07
CA TYR A 181 8.83 -8.40 19.57
C TYR A 181 8.10 -7.62 20.66
N ASN A 182 8.51 -6.37 20.91
CA ASN A 182 7.79 -5.42 21.73
C ASN A 182 7.05 -4.42 20.82
N ALA A 183 5.72 -4.46 20.83
CA ALA A 183 4.88 -3.62 19.98
C ALA A 183 4.85 -2.14 20.41
N ASP A 184 5.08 -1.83 21.69
CA ASP A 184 5.03 -0.44 22.18
C ASP A 184 6.29 0.35 21.76
N THR A 185 7.42 -0.35 21.68
CA THR A 185 8.72 0.22 21.30
C THR A 185 9.18 -0.21 19.90
N HIS A 186 8.35 -0.97 19.19
CA HIS A 186 8.68 -1.59 17.90
C HIS A 186 10.03 -2.31 17.87
N THR A 187 10.39 -2.98 18.96
CA THR A 187 11.72 -3.55 19.15
C THR A 187 11.71 -5.04 18.89
N ILE A 188 12.55 -5.49 17.96
CA ILE A 188 12.88 -6.90 17.76
C ILE A 188 14.13 -7.21 18.58
N THR A 189 14.11 -8.31 19.32
CA THR A 189 15.30 -8.83 20.03
C THR A 189 15.58 -10.24 19.57
N ILE A 190 16.82 -10.49 19.16
CA ILE A 190 17.31 -11.81 18.77
C ILE A 190 17.80 -12.53 20.02
N GLN A 191 17.23 -13.70 20.32
CA GLN A 191 17.56 -14.46 21.53
C GLN A 191 18.55 -15.58 21.24
N ASP A 192 18.46 -16.22 20.07
CA ASP A 192 19.37 -17.27 19.62
C ASP A 192 20.08 -16.88 18.31
N ASN A 193 21.32 -17.36 18.11
CA ASN A 193 22.09 -17.07 16.91
C ASN A 193 21.39 -17.56 15.65
N GLY A 194 21.23 -16.68 14.67
CA GLY A 194 20.62 -16.99 13.39
C GLY A 194 19.09 -17.07 13.41
N SER A 195 18.46 -16.81 14.56
CA SER A 195 17.02 -16.65 14.67
C SER A 195 16.54 -15.36 14.00
N HIS A 196 15.27 -15.34 13.62
CA HIS A 196 14.68 -14.23 12.89
C HIS A 196 13.31 -13.83 13.44
N LYS A 197 12.88 -12.61 13.12
CA LYS A 197 11.52 -12.13 13.38
C LYS A 197 11.00 -11.37 12.17
N GLY A 198 9.73 -11.57 11.81
CA GLY A 198 9.18 -10.97 10.61
C GLY A 198 7.66 -11.04 10.45
N TRP A 199 7.24 -10.84 9.21
CA TRP A 199 5.85 -10.93 8.78
C TRP A 199 5.70 -12.10 7.83
N PHE A 200 4.70 -12.93 8.09
CA PHE A 200 4.32 -14.06 7.26
C PHE A 200 3.03 -13.76 6.50
N PHE A 201 2.99 -13.94 5.19
CA PHE A 201 1.80 -13.64 4.41
C PHE A 201 1.04 -14.93 4.11
N ASN A 202 -0.27 -14.92 4.39
CA ASN A 202 -1.16 -15.99 3.96
C ASN A 202 -1.15 -16.12 2.43
N ASP A 203 -1.32 -17.35 1.94
CA ASP A 203 -1.27 -17.71 0.52
C ASP A 203 -2.11 -16.78 -0.38
N GLN A 204 -3.27 -16.37 0.12
CA GLN A 204 -4.23 -15.53 -0.58
C GLN A 204 -3.80 -14.05 -0.72
N PHE A 205 -2.70 -13.62 -0.08
CA PHE A 205 -2.20 -12.24 -0.06
C PHE A 205 -0.71 -12.10 -0.44
N ARG A 206 -0.13 -13.09 -1.14
CA ARG A 206 1.31 -13.12 -1.47
C ARG A 206 1.72 -12.37 -2.74
N ASP A 207 0.78 -11.70 -3.40
CA ASP A 207 1.05 -11.01 -4.66
C ASP A 207 1.60 -9.60 -4.43
N PHE A 208 2.93 -9.48 -4.29
CA PHE A 208 3.65 -8.20 -4.19
C PHE A 208 4.21 -7.76 -5.55
N SER A 209 3.65 -8.25 -6.67
CA SER A 209 4.12 -7.94 -8.03
C SER A 209 4.13 -6.45 -8.36
N ALA A 210 3.29 -5.67 -7.69
CA ALA A 210 3.25 -4.22 -7.84
C ALA A 210 4.54 -3.52 -7.39
N PHE A 211 5.34 -4.11 -6.50
CA PHE A 211 6.50 -3.45 -5.87
C PHE A 211 7.83 -3.95 -6.42
N ASP A 212 8.90 -3.19 -6.18
CA ASP A 212 10.25 -3.53 -6.63
C ASP A 212 11.23 -3.80 -5.49
N SER A 213 10.97 -3.26 -4.31
CA SER A 213 11.84 -3.42 -3.14
C SER A 213 11.07 -3.47 -1.84
N PHE A 214 11.68 -4.12 -0.85
CA PHE A 214 11.35 -3.96 0.56
C PHE A 214 12.31 -2.96 1.21
N VAL A 215 11.79 -2.10 2.07
CA VAL A 215 12.52 -1.06 2.78
C VAL A 215 12.30 -1.25 4.27
N MET A 216 13.39 -1.27 5.02
CA MET A 216 13.38 -1.20 6.48
C MET A 216 14.12 0.05 6.95
N GLU A 217 13.50 0.86 7.79
CA GLU A 217 14.13 1.98 8.49
C GLU A 217 14.14 1.71 9.99
N PHE A 218 15.26 2.02 10.64
CA PHE A 218 15.40 1.92 12.09
C PHE A 218 15.21 3.28 12.74
N GLN A 219 14.68 3.31 13.97
CA GLN A 219 14.45 4.55 14.70
C GLN A 219 15.77 5.26 15.04
N THR A 220 16.80 4.47 15.34
CA THR A 220 18.20 4.90 15.47
C THR A 220 19.06 3.99 14.60
N ALA A 221 20.26 4.46 14.23
CA ALA A 221 21.23 3.59 13.57
C ALA A 221 21.47 2.34 14.42
N THR A 222 21.55 1.17 13.78
CA THR A 222 21.70 -0.10 14.49
C THR A 222 23.00 -0.15 15.27
N GLU A 223 23.00 -0.75 16.45
CA GLU A 223 24.24 -0.98 17.21
C GLU A 223 25.04 -2.16 16.64
N ASN A 224 24.34 -3.12 16.03
CA ASN A 224 24.90 -4.35 15.48
C ASN A 224 24.49 -4.55 14.02
N GLY A 225 25.25 -5.39 13.31
CA GLY A 225 24.88 -5.86 11.98
C GLY A 225 23.77 -6.91 12.01
N GLY A 226 23.34 -7.36 10.84
CA GLY A 226 22.32 -8.38 10.67
C GLY A 226 22.04 -8.68 9.20
N GLU A 227 20.93 -9.34 8.92
CA GLU A 227 20.47 -9.67 7.57
C GLU A 227 18.96 -9.48 7.46
N ILE A 228 18.51 -8.88 6.35
CA ILE A 228 17.10 -8.92 5.94
C ILE A 228 16.93 -10.10 4.98
N GLY A 229 15.95 -10.95 5.25
CA GLY A 229 15.57 -12.05 4.36
C GLY A 229 14.16 -11.86 3.82
N ILE A 230 13.99 -12.18 2.54
CA ILE A 230 12.70 -12.25 1.85
C ILE A 230 12.59 -13.65 1.27
N GLU A 231 11.60 -14.40 1.72
CA GLU A 231 11.33 -15.73 1.20
C GLU A 231 10.10 -15.71 0.30
N TYR A 232 10.20 -16.46 -0.79
CA TYR A 232 9.10 -16.72 -1.70
C TYR A 232 8.72 -18.20 -1.62
N ASP A 233 7.60 -18.57 -2.24
CA ASP A 233 7.28 -19.99 -2.41
C ASP A 233 8.37 -20.71 -3.21
N GLU A 234 8.36 -22.05 -3.12
CA GLU A 234 9.33 -22.95 -3.80
C GLU A 234 10.78 -22.82 -3.32
N GLY A 235 11.01 -22.19 -2.17
CA GLY A 235 12.31 -22.17 -1.49
C GLY A 235 13.32 -21.16 -2.04
N SER A 236 12.89 -20.26 -2.92
CA SER A 236 13.72 -19.13 -3.35
C SER A 236 13.76 -18.04 -2.28
N ASN A 237 14.91 -17.39 -2.11
CA ASN A 237 15.09 -16.30 -1.16
C ASN A 237 15.91 -15.15 -1.74
N THR A 238 15.76 -13.98 -1.15
CA THR A 238 16.64 -12.83 -1.35
C THR A 238 17.08 -12.38 0.02
N THR A 239 18.38 -12.29 0.24
CA THR A 239 18.92 -11.79 1.51
C THR A 239 19.86 -10.62 1.30
N GLN A 240 19.94 -9.75 2.30
CA GLN A 240 20.85 -8.62 2.29
C GLN A 240 21.37 -8.34 3.70
N SER A 241 22.67 -8.56 3.88
CA SER A 241 23.36 -8.22 5.12
C SER A 241 23.55 -6.72 5.26
N PHE A 242 23.67 -6.27 6.51
CA PHE A 242 23.98 -4.89 6.87
C PHE A 242 24.87 -4.85 8.10
N GLU A 243 25.64 -3.77 8.22
CA GLU A 243 26.59 -3.57 9.30
C GLU A 243 26.00 -2.69 10.42
N ALA A 244 26.68 -2.66 11.57
CA ALA A 244 26.42 -1.66 12.60
C ALA A 244 26.47 -0.24 12.03
N GLY A 245 25.65 0.66 12.58
CA GLY A 245 25.49 2.03 12.12
C GLY A 245 24.50 2.19 10.97
N THR A 246 23.81 1.13 10.54
CA THR A 246 22.82 1.20 9.46
C THR A 246 21.51 1.81 9.96
N SER A 247 20.99 2.81 9.25
CA SER A 247 19.68 3.44 9.58
C SER A 247 18.57 3.06 8.61
N ARG A 248 18.92 2.58 7.41
CA ARG A 248 17.99 2.22 6.34
C ARG A 248 18.58 1.14 5.46
N ILE A 249 17.74 0.16 5.11
CA ILE A 249 18.07 -0.94 4.21
C ILE A 249 17.02 -0.98 3.10
N ILE A 250 17.46 -1.25 1.88
CA ILE A 250 16.59 -1.46 0.71
C ILE A 250 17.00 -2.78 0.10
N VAL A 251 16.07 -3.74 0.06
CA VAL A 251 16.27 -5.08 -0.49
C VAL A 251 15.43 -5.20 -1.76
N PRO A 252 16.02 -5.48 -2.93
CA PRO A 252 15.25 -5.69 -4.15
C PRO A 252 14.40 -6.95 -4.03
N LEU A 253 13.18 -6.91 -4.56
CA LEU A 253 12.35 -8.09 -4.70
C LEU A 253 12.81 -8.92 -5.91
N SER A 254 12.64 -10.23 -5.82
CA SER A 254 12.93 -11.16 -6.90
C SER A 254 11.83 -11.16 -7.96
N ALA A 255 12.03 -11.91 -9.05
CA ALA A 255 10.98 -12.15 -10.03
C ALA A 255 9.76 -12.89 -9.45
N ASN A 256 9.94 -13.65 -8.36
CA ASN A 256 8.89 -14.43 -7.69
C ASN A 256 8.06 -13.60 -6.70
N LYS A 257 8.11 -12.26 -6.80
CA LYS A 257 7.41 -11.33 -5.91
C LYS A 257 5.89 -11.49 -5.88
N ASN A 258 5.29 -12.23 -6.81
CA ASN A 258 3.88 -12.62 -6.77
C ASN A 258 3.59 -13.81 -5.83
N HIS A 259 4.62 -14.40 -5.22
CA HIS A 259 4.56 -15.52 -4.29
C HIS A 259 5.38 -15.24 -3.01
N LEU A 260 5.38 -14.00 -2.52
CA LEU A 260 6.15 -13.60 -1.35
C LEU A 260 5.54 -14.19 -0.08
N ARG A 261 6.28 -15.08 0.59
CA ARG A 261 5.82 -15.82 1.77
C ARG A 261 6.11 -15.09 3.07
N GLN A 262 7.31 -14.54 3.21
CA GLN A 262 7.66 -13.77 4.40
C GLN A 262 8.79 -12.77 4.16
N VAL A 263 8.88 -11.79 5.05
CA VAL A 263 10.04 -10.90 5.19
C VAL A 263 10.43 -10.81 6.65
N TYR A 264 11.72 -10.93 6.94
CA TYR A 264 12.23 -10.97 8.30
C TYR A 264 13.59 -10.28 8.44
N ILE A 265 13.93 -9.94 9.68
CA ILE A 265 15.27 -9.57 10.11
C ILE A 265 15.87 -10.70 10.94
N LYS A 266 17.15 -10.99 10.69
CA LYS A 266 17.94 -12.04 11.33
C LYS A 266 19.22 -11.43 11.89
N GLY A 267 19.71 -11.97 13.00
CA GLY A 267 20.97 -11.52 13.61
C GLY A 267 21.55 -12.56 14.58
N ASP A 268 22.53 -12.11 15.36
CA ASP A 268 23.13 -12.88 16.44
C ASP A 268 22.38 -12.67 17.76
N ALA A 269 22.51 -13.64 18.66
CA ALA A 269 21.93 -13.57 20.00
C ALA A 269 22.37 -12.31 20.74
N GLY A 270 21.41 -11.60 21.32
CA GLY A 270 21.62 -10.33 22.01
C GLY A 270 21.42 -9.08 21.14
N ASN A 271 21.35 -9.22 19.80
CA ASN A 271 21.07 -8.08 18.93
C ASN A 271 19.65 -7.56 19.13
N SER A 272 19.50 -6.24 19.04
CA SER A 272 18.20 -5.58 19.09
C SER A 272 18.06 -4.54 17.98
N TYR A 273 16.87 -4.48 17.38
CA TYR A 273 16.55 -3.59 16.28
C TYR A 273 15.25 -2.85 16.57
N ILE A 274 15.32 -1.52 16.65
CA ILE A 274 14.15 -0.66 16.89
C ILE A 274 13.62 -0.18 15.55
N LEU A 275 12.47 -0.71 15.14
CA LEU A 275 11.88 -0.43 13.85
C LEU A 275 11.17 0.92 13.83
N LYS A 276 11.37 1.66 12.75
CA LYS A 276 10.60 2.87 12.43
C LYS A 276 9.61 2.62 11.30
N VAL A 277 10.07 1.94 10.24
CA VAL A 277 9.25 1.62 9.07
C VAL A 277 9.66 0.25 8.53
N ALA A 278 8.67 -0.53 8.11
CA ALA A 278 8.82 -1.67 7.22
C ALA A 278 7.82 -1.51 6.08
N SER A 279 8.28 -1.49 4.82
CA SER A 279 7.39 -1.19 3.69
C SER A 279 7.86 -1.82 2.39
N PHE A 280 6.92 -2.08 1.48
CA PHE A 280 7.20 -2.40 0.09
C PHE A 280 7.05 -1.16 -0.77
N THR A 281 7.93 -0.95 -1.75
CA THR A 281 7.90 0.25 -2.60
C THR A 281 8.16 -0.09 -4.07
N THR A 282 7.46 0.59 -4.97
CA THR A 282 7.88 0.73 -6.37
C THR A 282 9.15 1.58 -6.40
N ASN A 283 10.11 1.31 -7.28
CA ASN A 283 11.42 1.99 -7.38
C ASN A 283 11.29 3.48 -7.78
N LYS A 284 10.69 4.26 -6.89
CA LYS A 284 10.53 5.72 -6.89
C LYS A 284 10.64 6.31 -5.49
N ALA A 285 11.07 5.54 -4.48
CA ALA A 285 11.72 6.14 -3.33
C ALA A 285 13.06 6.71 -3.83
N THR A 286 13.03 7.92 -4.39
CA THR A 286 14.25 8.71 -4.56
C THR A 286 14.93 8.68 -3.21
N THR A 287 16.11 8.05 -3.13
CA THR A 287 17.00 8.25 -2.00
C THR A 287 17.25 9.74 -1.94
N GLY A 288 16.53 10.43 -1.04
CA GLY A 288 17.01 11.71 -0.55
C GLY A 288 18.48 11.49 -0.16
N ILE A 289 19.31 12.50 -0.40
CA ILE A 289 20.74 12.42 -0.11
C ILE A 289 20.92 11.96 1.35
N ASN A 290 21.36 10.70 1.53
CA ASN A 290 21.46 10.05 2.85
C ASN A 290 22.79 10.35 3.54
N SER A 291 23.73 11.01 2.86
CA SER A 291 24.95 11.51 3.47
C SER A 291 25.56 12.65 2.65
N ILE A 292 26.12 13.63 3.34
CA ILE A 292 27.02 14.64 2.78
C ILE A 292 28.37 14.36 3.41
N ASN A 293 29.36 13.93 2.62
CA ASN A 293 30.75 13.85 3.07
C ASN A 293 31.27 15.27 3.30
N THR A 294 31.30 15.72 4.55
CA THR A 294 31.96 16.96 4.97
C THR A 294 33.45 16.72 5.25
N SER A 295 34.15 16.05 4.34
CA SER A 295 35.61 16.17 4.36
C SER A 295 35.92 17.65 4.15
N LYS A 296 36.60 18.26 5.14
CA LYS A 296 37.19 19.60 5.05
C LYS A 296 38.29 19.60 3.98
N GLY A 297 37.94 19.30 2.73
CA GLY A 297 38.76 19.68 1.59
C GLY A 297 38.70 21.20 1.49
N GLN A 298 39.87 21.84 1.48
CA GLN A 298 40.04 23.29 1.37
C GLN A 298 39.09 23.86 0.30
N ASP A 299 38.01 24.52 0.75
CA ASP A 299 37.05 25.15 -0.14
C ASP A 299 37.63 26.52 -0.52
N ASN A 300 38.25 26.62 -1.69
CA ASN A 300 38.89 27.85 -2.20
C ASN A 300 37.85 28.93 -2.62
N GLY A 301 36.68 28.96 -1.99
CA GLY A 301 35.58 29.87 -2.33
C GLY A 301 34.95 29.60 -3.71
N GLN A 302 35.26 28.46 -4.34
CA GLN A 302 34.73 28.13 -5.66
C GLN A 302 33.28 27.65 -5.57
N GLU A 303 32.41 28.39 -6.26
CA GLU A 303 31.02 28.04 -6.43
C GLU A 303 30.88 26.83 -7.38
N THR A 304 30.27 25.76 -6.89
CA THR A 304 30.01 24.55 -7.68
C THR A 304 28.54 24.16 -7.64
N TYR A 305 28.05 23.63 -8.76
CA TYR A 305 26.68 23.17 -8.92
C TYR A 305 26.64 21.67 -9.12
N TYR A 306 25.57 21.05 -8.64
CA TYR A 306 25.28 19.64 -8.83
C TYR A 306 23.82 19.49 -9.24
N THR A 307 23.55 18.45 -10.02
CA THR A 307 22.18 17.98 -10.23
C THR A 307 21.59 17.48 -8.91
N ILE A 308 20.27 17.29 -8.86
CA ILE A 308 19.58 16.76 -7.66
C ILE A 308 20.00 15.33 -7.30
N ASP A 309 20.50 14.55 -8.27
CA ASP A 309 21.12 13.22 -8.08
C ASP A 309 22.63 13.28 -7.76
N GLY A 310 23.18 14.47 -7.52
CA GLY A 310 24.55 14.65 -7.00
C GLY A 310 25.67 14.68 -8.05
N LYS A 311 25.36 14.74 -9.35
CA LYS A 311 26.39 14.86 -10.40
C LYS A 311 26.88 16.29 -10.52
N ARG A 312 28.20 16.49 -10.51
CA ARG A 312 28.80 17.83 -10.65
C ARG A 312 28.50 18.41 -12.04
N LEU A 313 28.04 19.66 -12.05
CA LEU A 313 27.74 20.44 -13.24
C LEU A 313 28.87 21.45 -13.52
N LYS A 314 29.15 21.67 -14.80
CA LYS A 314 30.07 22.75 -15.24
C LYS A 314 29.43 24.14 -15.11
N LYS A 315 28.11 24.22 -15.26
CA LYS A 315 27.26 25.42 -15.12
C LYS A 315 25.87 24.99 -14.59
N PRO A 316 25.16 25.85 -13.85
CA PRO A 316 23.79 25.56 -13.45
C PRO A 316 22.87 25.34 -14.67
N VAL A 317 21.86 24.48 -14.50
CA VAL A 317 20.82 24.25 -15.51
C VAL A 317 19.49 24.85 -15.04
N HIS A 318 18.60 25.20 -15.96
CA HIS A 318 17.23 25.62 -15.63
C HIS A 318 16.53 24.57 -14.75
N GLY A 319 15.95 25.00 -13.64
CA GLY A 319 15.34 24.13 -12.63
C GLY A 319 16.11 24.07 -11.31
N ILE A 320 15.80 23.05 -10.49
CA ILE A 320 16.39 22.90 -9.15
C ILE A 320 17.79 22.30 -9.26
N ASN A 321 18.77 22.97 -8.63
CA ASN A 321 20.15 22.53 -8.52
C ASN A 321 20.58 22.50 -7.05
N ILE A 322 21.66 21.78 -6.74
CA ILE A 322 22.36 21.87 -5.47
C ILE A 322 23.58 22.75 -5.66
N GLN A 323 23.68 23.83 -4.89
CA GLN A 323 24.82 24.75 -4.92
C GLN A 323 25.69 24.52 -3.69
N ARG A 324 27.01 24.40 -3.90
CA ARG A 324 28.04 24.47 -2.86
C ARG A 324 28.84 25.76 -3.03
N LYS A 325 28.92 26.56 -1.96
CA LYS A 325 29.74 27.78 -1.93
C LYS A 325 30.19 28.05 -0.49
N ASN A 326 31.49 28.28 -0.29
CA ASN A 326 32.08 28.58 1.03
C ASN A 326 31.71 27.53 2.10
N GLY A 327 31.74 26.24 1.76
CA GLY A 327 31.33 25.16 2.65
C GLY A 327 29.82 25.05 2.92
N VAL A 328 29.00 25.98 2.42
CA VAL A 328 27.54 25.94 2.56
C VAL A 328 26.92 25.25 1.35
N ILE A 329 25.99 24.33 1.60
CA ILE A 329 25.24 23.60 0.57
C ILE A 329 23.76 24.01 0.67
N ARG A 330 23.15 24.36 -0.47
CA ARG A 330 21.72 24.74 -0.53
C ARG A 330 21.08 24.33 -1.84
N LYS A 331 19.77 24.11 -1.83
CA LYS A 331 18.97 23.96 -3.06
C LYS A 331 18.69 25.35 -3.63
N VAL A 332 18.87 25.50 -4.94
CA VAL A 332 18.61 26.76 -5.66
C VAL A 332 17.77 26.47 -6.89
N LEU A 333 16.77 27.32 -7.15
CA LEU A 333 15.98 27.29 -8.38
C LEU A 333 16.60 28.29 -9.35
N ILE A 334 17.12 27.78 -10.47
CA ILE A 334 17.69 28.59 -11.54
C ILE A 334 16.59 28.79 -12.58
N LYS A 335 16.20 30.04 -12.77
CA LYS A 335 15.13 30.45 -13.68
C LYS A 335 15.62 30.69 -15.08
#